data_AF-A0A1I8BVZ7-F1
#
_entry.id   AF-A0A1I8BVZ7-F1
#
_cell.length_a   1.000
_cell.length_b   1.000
_cell.length_c   1.000
_cell.angle_alpha   90.00
_cell.angle_beta   90.00
_cell.angle_gamma   90.00
#
_symmetry.space_group_name_H-M   'P 1'
#
loop_
_entity.id
_entity.type
_entity.pdbx_description
1 polymer ?
#
loop_
_entity_poly.entity_id
_entity_poly.type
_entity_poly.pdbx_seq_one_letter_code
_entity_poly.pdbx_strand_id
1 'polypeptide(L)'
;MTLIQKHYYLSRLYGINSTTSKAKKKRIEEYIIRQLKSERRLYNNTKYEMNQLLQVKLIDFDDTDCGFGCSIHHISYCLSLATGSERILILEKDGDNWSYNATWRELFEPITNCSYEENVRPFLPLPYYTGPEQTNRIVFARRREEMFLILNKKELVHSPEVAPKEIENFLSKRHANPPIWFLGQLLKYIWRFNEETKKSVNQTFAQIPFECGIQ
;
A
#
# COMPACT_ATOMS: atom_id res chain seq x y z
N MET A 1 -0.25 40.41 -17.44
CA MET A 1 0.51 39.71 -16.38
C MET A 1 1.70 38.99 -17.02
N THR A 2 2.92 39.49 -16.82
CA THR A 2 4.13 39.00 -17.50
C THR A 2 4.64 37.69 -16.88
N LEU A 3 5.30 36.84 -17.68
CA LEU A 3 5.80 35.51 -17.27
C LEU A 3 6.62 35.53 -15.96
N ILE A 4 7.30 36.65 -15.69
CA ILE A 4 8.13 36.87 -14.51
C ILE A 4 7.28 36.93 -13.22
N GLN A 5 6.07 37.49 -13.26
CA GLN A 5 5.17 37.51 -12.10
C GLN A 5 4.60 36.11 -11.79
N LYS A 6 4.41 35.24 -12.81
CA LYS A 6 4.01 33.83 -12.61
C LYS A 6 5.13 33.00 -11.97
N HIS A 7 6.38 33.20 -12.38
CA HIS A 7 7.53 32.52 -11.76
C HIS A 7 7.78 32.98 -10.31
N TYR A 8 7.58 34.26 -10.02
CA TYR A 8 7.71 34.81 -8.67
C TYR A 8 6.61 34.31 -7.71
N TYR A 9 5.39 34.06 -8.22
CA TYR A 9 4.31 33.45 -7.43
C TYR A 9 4.51 31.96 -7.16
N LEU A 10 4.99 31.20 -8.15
CA LEU A 10 5.25 29.76 -8.01
C LEU A 10 6.43 29.50 -7.08
N SER A 11 7.53 30.25 -7.19
CA SER A 11 8.68 30.13 -6.28
C SER A 11 8.32 30.43 -4.82
N ARG A 12 7.35 31.34 -4.56
CA ARG A 12 6.82 31.62 -3.22
C ARG A 12 5.88 30.54 -2.69
N LEU A 13 5.16 29.81 -3.57
CA LEU A 13 4.36 28.63 -3.21
C LEU A 13 5.25 27.41 -2.86
N TYR A 14 6.36 27.23 -3.57
CA TYR A 14 7.35 26.18 -3.27
C TYR A 14 8.34 26.57 -2.15
N GLY A 15 8.43 27.85 -1.80
CA GLY A 15 9.32 28.41 -0.78
C GLY A 15 8.81 28.33 0.67
N ILE A 16 7.82 27.48 0.98
CA ILE A 16 7.33 27.28 2.35
C ILE A 16 8.22 26.25 3.06
N ASN A 17 9.25 26.73 3.77
CA ASN A 17 10.03 26.06 4.82
C ASN A 17 10.28 24.55 4.60
N SER A 18 11.29 24.25 3.77
CA SER A 18 11.67 22.92 3.30
C SER A 18 12.14 21.94 4.39
N THR A 19 12.59 22.42 5.55
CA THR A 19 13.11 21.57 6.64
C THR A 19 12.03 21.16 7.64
N THR A 20 11.16 22.09 8.06
CA THR A 20 10.03 21.79 8.95
C THR A 20 8.93 20.99 8.23
N SER A 21 8.70 21.24 6.94
CA SER A 21 7.74 20.47 6.14
C SER A 21 8.24 19.05 5.86
N LYS A 22 9.54 18.85 5.53
CA LYS A 22 10.14 17.51 5.41
C LYS A 22 10.07 16.73 6.71
N ALA A 23 10.44 17.32 7.84
CA ALA A 23 10.42 16.64 9.14
C ALA A 23 8.99 16.25 9.56
N LYS A 24 8.00 17.12 9.27
CA LYS A 24 6.59 16.85 9.58
C LYS A 24 5.96 15.84 8.62
N LYS A 25 6.33 15.88 7.33
CA LYS A 25 5.99 14.83 6.35
C LYS A 25 6.58 13.49 6.79
N LYS A 26 7.86 13.44 7.15
CA LYS A 26 8.53 12.27 7.69
C LYS A 26 7.84 11.72 8.94
N ARG A 27 7.38 12.56 9.87
CA ARG A 27 6.61 12.12 11.05
C ARG A 27 5.27 11.48 10.71
N ILE A 28 4.65 11.86 9.61
CA ILE A 28 3.34 11.33 9.18
C ILE A 28 3.53 10.09 8.34
N GLU A 29 4.54 10.07 7.48
CA GLU A 29 5.03 8.83 6.88
C GLU A 29 5.38 7.83 7.99
N GLU A 30 6.08 8.26 9.05
CA GLU A 30 6.36 7.43 10.23
C GLU A 30 5.10 7.09 11.01
N TYR A 31 4.08 7.96 11.10
CA TYR A 31 2.80 7.63 11.73
C TYR A 31 2.03 6.58 10.94
N ILE A 32 1.94 6.71 9.61
CA ILE A 32 1.29 5.75 8.73
C ILE A 32 2.07 4.45 8.70
N ILE A 33 3.40 4.51 8.57
CA ILE A 33 4.27 3.36 8.72
C ILE A 33 4.12 2.78 10.13
N ARG A 34 3.91 3.58 11.19
CA ARG A 34 3.63 3.08 12.55
C ARG A 34 2.23 2.52 12.69
N GLN A 35 1.23 2.95 11.92
CA GLN A 35 -0.11 2.36 11.89
C GLN A 35 -0.06 1.02 11.13
N LEU A 36 0.55 1.03 9.93
CA LEU A 36 0.88 -0.17 9.15
C LEU A 36 1.82 -1.13 9.90
N LYS A 37 2.68 -0.63 10.80
CA LYS A 37 3.55 -1.43 11.68
C LYS A 37 3.03 -1.57 13.11
N SER A 38 1.95 -0.95 13.56
CA SER A 38 1.44 -1.14 14.94
C SER A 38 0.68 -2.44 15.03
N GLU A 39 0.19 -2.95 13.91
CA GLU A 39 -0.14 -4.37 13.74
C GLU A 39 1.07 -5.27 14.12
N ARG A 40 2.31 -4.82 13.89
CA ARG A 40 3.55 -5.50 14.33
C ARG A 40 3.78 -5.46 15.85
N ARG A 41 3.24 -4.46 16.58
CA ARG A 41 3.35 -4.38 18.05
C ARG A 41 2.34 -5.28 18.75
N LEU A 42 1.14 -5.43 18.18
CA LEU A 42 0.18 -6.47 18.59
C LEU A 42 0.76 -7.88 18.34
N TYR A 43 1.48 -8.07 17.23
CA TYR A 43 2.12 -9.34 16.88
C TYR A 43 3.24 -9.79 17.85
N ASN A 44 4.03 -8.86 18.41
CA ASN A 44 5.20 -9.23 19.20
C ASN A 44 4.91 -9.56 20.68
N ASN A 45 3.74 -9.23 21.21
CA ASN A 45 3.46 -9.37 22.64
C ASN A 45 2.76 -10.67 23.06
N THR A 46 2.16 -11.44 22.14
CA THR A 46 1.48 -12.71 22.50
C THR A 46 1.46 -13.69 21.34
N LYS A 47 2.63 -14.33 21.09
CA LYS A 47 2.85 -15.30 20.00
C LYS A 47 1.89 -16.51 19.99
N TYR A 48 1.17 -16.76 21.09
CA TYR A 48 0.29 -17.93 21.24
C TYR A 48 -1.22 -17.59 21.21
N GLU A 49 -1.64 -16.40 21.68
CA GLU A 49 -3.06 -15.99 21.67
C GLU A 49 -3.45 -15.20 20.40
N MET A 50 -2.50 -14.48 19.78
CA MET A 50 -2.74 -13.72 18.54
C MET A 50 -2.97 -14.60 17.31
N ASN A 51 -2.43 -15.83 17.28
CA ASN A 51 -2.72 -16.81 16.24
C ASN A 51 -4.22 -17.14 16.14
N GLN A 52 -5.03 -16.81 17.16
CA GLN A 52 -6.48 -16.97 17.14
C GLN A 52 -7.24 -15.69 16.72
N LEU A 53 -6.65 -14.50 16.86
CA LEU A 53 -7.29 -13.18 16.64
C LEU A 53 -6.90 -12.48 15.33
N LEU A 54 -5.87 -12.98 14.63
CA LEU A 54 -5.41 -12.41 13.37
C LEU A 54 -6.49 -12.51 12.29
N GLN A 55 -7.11 -11.38 11.97
CA GLN A 55 -7.97 -11.30 10.81
C GLN A 55 -7.10 -11.19 9.56
N VAL A 56 -7.33 -12.04 8.55
CA VAL A 56 -6.45 -12.16 7.38
C VAL A 56 -7.24 -11.90 6.11
N LYS A 57 -6.67 -11.11 5.21
CA LYS A 57 -7.20 -10.89 3.87
C LYS A 57 -6.24 -11.50 2.84
N LEU A 58 -6.71 -12.53 2.13
CA LEU A 58 -6.00 -13.16 1.02
C LEU A 58 -6.26 -12.38 -0.27
N ILE A 59 -5.22 -12.20 -1.09
CA ILE A 59 -5.33 -11.70 -2.46
C ILE A 59 -4.78 -12.76 -3.41
N ASP A 60 -5.47 -12.98 -4.53
CA ASP A 60 -4.92 -13.69 -5.69
C ASP A 60 -4.27 -12.70 -6.67
N PHE A 61 -3.16 -13.14 -7.28
CA PHE A 61 -2.46 -12.46 -8.37
C PHE A 61 -3.07 -12.83 -9.72
N ASP A 62 -4.39 -12.81 -9.86
CA ASP A 62 -4.97 -13.02 -11.20
C ASP A 62 -4.81 -11.74 -12.03
N ASP A 63 -3.65 -11.62 -12.65
CA ASP A 63 -3.28 -10.60 -13.62
C ASP A 63 -3.21 -11.18 -15.05
N THR A 64 -3.90 -12.30 -15.30
CA THR A 64 -4.02 -12.89 -16.64
C THR A 64 -4.60 -11.94 -17.69
N ASP A 65 -5.28 -10.87 -17.26
CA ASP A 65 -5.87 -9.84 -18.11
C ASP A 65 -5.24 -8.43 -17.96
N CYS A 66 -4.15 -8.26 -17.18
CA CYS A 66 -3.52 -6.93 -17.00
C CYS A 66 -2.01 -6.94 -16.67
N GLY A 67 -1.34 -5.78 -16.80
CA GLY A 67 0.11 -5.64 -16.59
C GLY A 67 0.53 -5.22 -15.17
N PHE A 68 1.83 -5.00 -14.95
CA PHE A 68 2.42 -4.84 -13.61
C PHE A 68 1.78 -3.73 -12.78
N GLY A 69 1.49 -2.59 -13.41
CA GLY A 69 0.84 -1.47 -12.75
C GLY A 69 -0.56 -1.81 -12.22
N CYS A 70 -1.30 -2.68 -12.90
CA CYS A 70 -2.61 -3.16 -12.45
C CYS A 70 -2.46 -4.10 -11.24
N SER A 71 -1.52 -5.05 -11.26
CA SER A 71 -1.23 -5.92 -10.11
C SER A 71 -0.88 -5.11 -8.87
N ILE A 72 -0.04 -4.07 -9.02
CA ILE A 72 0.35 -3.20 -7.91
C ILE A 72 -0.83 -2.35 -7.40
N HIS A 73 -1.65 -1.80 -8.29
CA HIS A 73 -2.87 -1.11 -7.86
C HIS A 73 -3.81 -2.05 -7.10
N HIS A 74 -3.95 -3.30 -7.55
CA HIS A 74 -4.77 -4.30 -6.87
C HIS A 74 -4.26 -4.59 -5.45
N ILE A 75 -2.94 -4.83 -5.27
CA ILE A 75 -2.34 -5.04 -3.94
C ILE A 75 -2.53 -3.80 -3.06
N SER A 76 -2.37 -2.59 -3.60
CA SER A 76 -2.58 -1.34 -2.85
C SER A 76 -4.02 -1.15 -2.39
N TYR A 77 -4.98 -1.50 -3.25
CA TYR A 77 -6.40 -1.49 -2.93
C TYR A 77 -6.72 -2.48 -1.81
N CYS A 78 -6.24 -3.72 -1.93
CA CYS A 78 -6.47 -4.75 -0.92
C CYS A 78 -5.73 -4.44 0.39
N LEU A 79 -4.56 -3.81 0.36
CA LEU A 79 -3.85 -3.32 1.56
C LEU A 79 -4.67 -2.25 2.28
N SER A 80 -5.21 -1.29 1.53
CA SER A 80 -6.08 -0.24 2.09
C SER A 80 -7.32 -0.84 2.77
N LEU A 81 -7.99 -1.80 2.11
CA LEU A 81 -9.13 -2.49 2.70
C LEU A 81 -8.75 -3.33 3.91
N ALA A 82 -7.59 -3.99 3.88
CA ALA A 82 -7.10 -4.81 4.97
C ALA A 82 -6.86 -3.94 6.21
N THR A 83 -6.07 -2.86 6.08
CA THR A 83 -5.84 -1.90 7.16
C THR A 83 -7.14 -1.27 7.68
N GLY A 84 -8.06 -0.90 6.80
CA GLY A 84 -9.34 -0.31 7.21
C GLY A 84 -10.31 -1.28 7.90
N SER A 85 -10.14 -2.59 7.70
CA SER A 85 -10.94 -3.63 8.36
C SER A 85 -10.13 -4.41 9.40
N GLU A 86 -9.01 -3.85 9.87
CA GLU A 86 -8.16 -4.42 10.91
C GLU A 86 -7.66 -5.84 10.58
N ARG A 87 -7.37 -6.06 9.30
CA ARG A 87 -6.88 -7.32 8.74
C ARG A 87 -5.45 -7.18 8.27
N ILE A 88 -4.67 -8.24 8.48
CA ILE A 88 -3.36 -8.38 7.85
C ILE A 88 -3.55 -8.85 6.42
N LEU A 89 -2.84 -8.20 5.50
CA LEU A 89 -2.79 -8.60 4.11
C LEU A 89 -1.78 -9.74 3.92
N ILE A 90 -2.24 -10.88 3.40
CA ILE A 90 -1.40 -12.00 2.97
C ILE A 90 -1.58 -12.19 1.46
N LEU A 91 -0.46 -12.31 0.76
CA LEU A 91 -0.43 -12.65 -0.65
C LEU A 91 -0.64 -14.15 -0.84
N GLU A 92 -1.40 -14.57 -1.85
CA GLU A 92 -1.56 -15.99 -2.14
C GLU A 92 -0.23 -16.67 -2.43
N LYS A 93 0.00 -17.79 -1.75
CA LYS A 93 1.29 -18.49 -1.70
C LYS A 93 2.47 -17.55 -1.47
N ASP A 94 2.27 -16.52 -0.64
CA ASP A 94 3.23 -15.47 -0.32
C ASP A 94 3.83 -14.74 -1.54
N GLY A 95 3.13 -14.77 -2.69
CA GLY A 95 3.59 -14.17 -3.93
C GLY A 95 4.51 -15.03 -4.79
N ASP A 96 4.55 -16.34 -4.55
CA ASP A 96 5.27 -17.29 -5.39
C ASP A 96 4.56 -17.55 -6.74
N ASN A 97 3.25 -17.30 -6.79
CA ASN A 97 2.40 -17.57 -7.95
C ASN A 97 2.18 -16.34 -8.84
N TRP A 98 3.14 -15.40 -8.85
CA TRP A 98 3.04 -14.19 -9.65
C TRP A 98 3.29 -14.51 -11.14
N SER A 99 2.50 -13.94 -12.06
CA SER A 99 2.54 -14.31 -13.49
C SER A 99 3.79 -13.83 -14.25
N TYR A 100 4.61 -12.98 -13.64
CA TYR A 100 5.87 -12.54 -14.22
C TYR A 100 6.89 -13.66 -14.17
N ASN A 101 7.97 -13.54 -14.96
CA ASN A 101 9.13 -14.43 -14.87
C ASN A 101 9.99 -14.14 -13.62
N ALA A 102 9.32 -13.90 -12.50
CA ALA A 102 9.86 -13.67 -11.17
C ALA A 102 8.71 -13.84 -10.15
N THR A 103 9.04 -14.28 -8.95
CA THR A 103 8.15 -14.25 -7.79
C THR A 103 8.20 -12.88 -7.12
N TRP A 104 7.19 -12.58 -6.31
CA TRP A 104 7.19 -11.35 -5.52
C TRP A 104 8.45 -11.25 -4.63
N ARG A 105 8.82 -12.37 -3.98
CA ARG A 105 9.91 -12.44 -3.00
C ARG A 105 11.29 -12.26 -3.62
N GLU A 106 11.45 -12.58 -4.90
CA GLU A 106 12.69 -12.36 -5.65
C GLU A 106 12.99 -10.87 -5.88
N LEU A 107 11.97 -10.00 -5.89
CA LEU A 107 12.13 -8.57 -6.16
C LEU A 107 11.87 -7.68 -4.93
N PHE A 108 10.89 -8.05 -4.13
CA PHE A 108 10.34 -7.21 -3.07
C PHE A 108 10.41 -7.90 -1.71
N GLU A 109 10.44 -7.07 -0.67
CA GLU A 109 10.21 -7.51 0.70
C GLU A 109 8.79 -8.08 0.84
N PRO A 110 8.59 -9.06 1.74
CA PRO A 110 7.26 -9.56 2.01
C PRO A 110 6.36 -8.45 2.57
N ILE A 111 5.08 -8.50 2.20
CA ILE A 111 4.06 -7.54 2.68
C ILE A 111 3.88 -7.65 4.19
N THR A 112 3.93 -8.88 4.72
CA THR A 112 3.81 -9.22 6.14
C THR A 112 4.76 -10.37 6.49
N ASN A 113 4.99 -10.59 7.78
CA ASN A 113 5.76 -11.73 8.28
C ASN A 113 4.90 -13.01 8.45
N CYS A 114 3.58 -12.92 8.28
CA CYS A 114 2.68 -14.07 8.32
C CYS A 114 2.73 -14.83 6.98
N SER A 115 2.94 -16.14 7.02
CA SER A 115 2.93 -16.98 5.82
C SER A 115 1.54 -17.49 5.46
N TYR A 116 1.31 -17.70 4.16
CA TYR A 116 0.12 -18.34 3.61
C TYR A 116 -0.10 -19.75 4.17
N GLU A 117 0.97 -20.56 4.23
CA GLU A 117 0.91 -21.96 4.68
C GLU A 117 0.43 -22.10 6.12
N GLU A 118 0.86 -21.22 7.02
CA GLU A 118 0.49 -21.29 8.43
C GLU A 118 -0.83 -20.57 8.71
N ASN A 119 -1.08 -19.42 8.06
CA ASN A 119 -2.15 -18.51 8.44
C ASN A 119 -3.38 -18.59 7.55
N VAL A 120 -3.30 -19.25 6.38
CA VAL A 120 -4.38 -19.27 5.37
C VAL A 120 -4.76 -20.68 4.96
N ARG A 121 -3.80 -21.48 4.49
CA ARG A 121 -4.05 -22.84 3.94
C ARG A 121 -4.92 -23.74 4.85
N PRO A 122 -4.75 -23.75 6.19
CA PRO A 122 -5.56 -24.60 7.07
C PRO A 122 -7.04 -24.22 7.13
N PHE A 123 -7.41 -23.04 6.65
CA PHE A 123 -8.75 -22.46 6.76
C PHE A 123 -9.51 -22.43 5.43
N LEU A 124 -8.95 -23.03 4.37
CA LEU A 124 -9.63 -23.13 3.08
C LEU A 124 -10.86 -24.07 3.16
N PRO A 125 -11.96 -23.78 2.43
CA PRO A 125 -12.18 -22.59 1.59
C PRO A 125 -12.54 -21.33 2.39
N LEU A 126 -12.16 -20.16 1.87
CA LEU A 126 -12.44 -18.87 2.51
C LEU A 126 -13.75 -18.23 2.03
N PRO A 127 -14.48 -17.54 2.92
CA PRO A 127 -15.55 -16.65 2.49
C PRO A 127 -14.98 -15.42 1.77
N TYR A 128 -15.74 -14.91 0.79
CA TYR A 128 -15.40 -13.65 0.13
C TYR A 128 -15.57 -12.46 1.09
N TYR A 129 -14.73 -11.45 0.90
CA TYR A 129 -14.86 -10.18 1.60
C TYR A 129 -16.15 -9.48 1.16
N THR A 130 -17.01 -9.09 2.11
CA THR A 130 -18.29 -8.41 1.84
C THR A 130 -18.37 -7.01 2.43
N GLY A 131 -17.39 -6.60 3.23
CA GLY A 131 -17.32 -5.26 3.80
C GLY A 131 -16.63 -5.21 5.17
N PRO A 132 -16.46 -4.01 5.74
CA PRO A 132 -15.76 -3.82 7.01
C PRO A 132 -16.46 -4.50 8.19
N GLU A 133 -17.78 -4.57 8.19
CA GLU A 133 -18.59 -5.20 9.25
C GLU A 133 -18.54 -6.73 9.25
N GLN A 134 -17.85 -7.36 8.29
CA GLN A 134 -17.76 -8.81 8.20
C GLN A 134 -16.93 -9.37 9.36
N THR A 135 -17.51 -10.33 10.08
CA THR A 135 -16.90 -10.92 11.28
C THR A 135 -16.01 -12.13 11.02
N ASN A 136 -16.04 -12.69 9.79
CA ASN A 136 -15.18 -13.83 9.45
C ASN A 136 -13.72 -13.48 9.69
N ARG A 137 -12.98 -14.34 10.39
CA ARG A 137 -11.57 -14.06 10.68
C ARG A 137 -10.73 -13.97 9.41
N ILE A 138 -10.89 -14.90 8.49
CA ILE A 138 -10.12 -14.94 7.25
C ILE A 138 -11.08 -14.77 6.08
N VAL A 139 -10.73 -13.89 5.15
CA VAL A 139 -11.56 -13.52 4.00
C VAL A 139 -10.72 -13.45 2.74
N PHE A 140 -11.33 -13.76 1.61
CA PHE A 140 -10.73 -13.60 0.29
C PHE A 140 -11.15 -12.27 -0.35
N ALA A 141 -10.19 -11.45 -0.76
CA ALA A 141 -10.44 -10.21 -1.49
C ALA A 141 -10.48 -10.47 -2.99
N ARG A 142 -11.57 -10.08 -3.63
CA ARG A 142 -11.64 -10.06 -5.10
C ARG A 142 -11.11 -8.77 -5.69
N ARG A 143 -10.94 -8.75 -7.01
CA ARG A 143 -10.65 -7.56 -7.80
C ARG A 143 -11.69 -6.46 -7.57
N ARG A 144 -11.25 -5.22 -7.74
CA ARG A 144 -12.04 -4.03 -7.41
C ARG A 144 -13.35 -3.98 -8.20
N GLU A 145 -13.28 -4.31 -9.48
CA GLU A 145 -14.41 -4.34 -10.42
C GLU A 145 -15.47 -5.35 -9.97
N GLU A 146 -15.03 -6.56 -9.61
CA GLU A 146 -15.91 -7.61 -9.08
C GLU A 146 -16.55 -7.18 -7.75
N MET A 147 -15.78 -6.55 -6.87
CA MET A 147 -16.28 -6.06 -5.58
C MET A 147 -17.36 -4.99 -5.74
N PHE A 148 -17.23 -4.08 -6.70
CA PHE A 148 -18.27 -3.09 -7.00
C PHE A 148 -19.56 -3.73 -7.51
N LEU A 149 -19.43 -4.71 -8.40
CA LEU A 149 -20.57 -5.45 -8.95
C LEU A 149 -21.31 -6.23 -7.85
N ILE A 150 -20.57 -6.96 -7.02
CA ILE A 150 -21.14 -7.83 -5.97
C ILE A 150 -21.78 -7.01 -4.85
N LEU A 151 -21.12 -5.93 -4.40
CA LEU A 151 -21.63 -5.13 -3.30
C LEU A 151 -22.70 -4.12 -3.72
N ASN A 152 -22.91 -3.94 -5.02
CA ASN A 152 -23.81 -2.93 -5.58
C ASN A 152 -23.55 -1.53 -4.97
N LYS A 153 -22.28 -1.19 -4.79
CA LYS A 153 -21.84 0.10 -4.24
C LYS A 153 -21.16 0.91 -5.33
N LYS A 154 -21.32 2.24 -5.29
CA LYS A 154 -20.54 3.16 -6.13
C LYS A 154 -19.15 3.43 -5.56
N GLU A 155 -19.00 3.28 -4.25
CA GLU A 155 -17.75 3.49 -3.52
C GLU A 155 -17.54 2.39 -2.48
N LEU A 156 -16.30 1.95 -2.34
CA LEU A 156 -15.91 0.96 -1.33
C LEU A 156 -15.24 1.68 -0.17
N VAL A 157 -15.80 1.50 1.03
CA VAL A 157 -15.22 2.03 2.26
C VAL A 157 -13.80 1.49 2.41
N HIS A 158 -12.85 2.34 2.81
CA HIS A 158 -11.42 2.02 2.93
C HIS A 158 -10.72 1.70 1.59
N SER A 159 -11.31 2.01 0.44
CA SER A 159 -10.59 2.03 -0.83
C SER A 159 -9.52 3.14 -0.83
N PRO A 160 -8.38 3.00 -1.53
CA PRO A 160 -7.31 4.00 -1.53
C PRO A 160 -7.73 5.36 -2.11
N GLU A 161 -8.83 5.43 -2.89
CA GLU A 161 -9.42 6.69 -3.33
C GLU A 161 -10.12 7.46 -2.19
N VAL A 162 -10.34 6.79 -1.05
CA VAL A 162 -10.95 7.32 0.17
C VAL A 162 -9.89 7.29 1.28
N ALA A 163 -9.09 8.36 1.38
CA ALA A 163 -8.13 8.47 2.48
C ALA A 163 -8.84 8.50 3.84
N PRO A 164 -8.22 7.93 4.91
CA PRO A 164 -8.69 8.09 6.28
C PRO A 164 -8.94 9.56 6.62
N LYS A 165 -10.02 9.85 7.36
CA LYS A 165 -10.48 11.23 7.58
C LYS A 165 -9.44 12.08 8.30
N GLU A 166 -8.66 11.47 9.18
CA GLU A 166 -7.55 12.09 9.89
C GLU A 166 -6.46 12.56 8.91
N ILE A 167 -6.15 11.72 7.92
CA ILE A 167 -5.17 12.01 6.86
C ILE A 167 -5.71 13.10 5.93
N GLU A 168 -6.97 12.97 5.51
CA GLU A 168 -7.62 13.96 4.64
C GLU A 168 -7.67 15.34 5.32
N ASN A 169 -8.13 15.41 6.57
CA ASN A 169 -8.17 16.65 7.36
C ASN A 169 -6.77 17.23 7.52
N PHE A 170 -5.77 16.39 7.79
CA PHE A 170 -4.40 16.83 7.94
C PHE A 170 -3.83 17.40 6.63
N LEU A 171 -4.13 16.77 5.49
CA LEU A 171 -3.56 17.12 4.19
C LEU A 171 -4.37 18.15 3.42
N SER A 172 -5.61 18.44 3.80
CA SER A 172 -6.51 19.40 3.15
C SER A 172 -5.87 20.76 2.86
N LYS A 173 -4.92 21.19 3.71
CA LYS A 173 -4.18 22.46 3.58
C LYS A 173 -2.77 22.30 3.00
N ARG A 174 -2.34 21.10 2.61
CA ARG A 174 -0.93 20.74 2.36
C ARG A 174 -0.71 19.88 1.12
N HIS A 175 -1.74 19.22 0.63
CA HIS A 175 -1.69 18.41 -0.58
C HIS A 175 -2.93 18.68 -1.40
N ALA A 176 -2.76 18.92 -2.71
CA ALA A 176 -3.88 19.20 -3.61
C ALA A 176 -4.83 18.01 -3.77
N ASN A 177 -4.38 16.80 -3.42
CA ASN A 177 -5.17 15.58 -3.50
C ASN A 177 -4.78 14.58 -2.37
N PRO A 178 -5.37 14.69 -1.17
CA PRO A 178 -5.04 13.82 -0.04
C PRO A 178 -5.19 12.30 -0.32
N PRO A 179 -6.23 11.82 -1.03
CA PRO A 179 -6.33 10.42 -1.44
C PRO A 179 -5.13 9.90 -2.22
N ILE A 180 -4.68 10.63 -3.25
CA ILE A 180 -3.51 10.23 -4.04
C ILE A 180 -2.25 10.17 -3.19
N TRP A 181 -2.10 11.09 -2.23
CA TRP A 181 -0.97 11.04 -1.32
C TRP A 181 -1.00 9.79 -0.44
N PHE A 182 -2.18 9.41 0.07
CA PHE A 182 -2.39 8.20 0.87
C PHE A 182 -2.07 6.93 0.07
N LEU A 183 -2.60 6.81 -1.15
CA LEU A 183 -2.24 5.72 -2.07
C LEU A 183 -0.72 5.65 -2.29
N GLY A 184 -0.05 6.78 -2.47
CA GLY A 184 1.41 6.84 -2.59
C GLY A 184 2.16 6.25 -1.38
N GLN A 185 1.60 6.34 -0.17
CA GLN A 185 2.18 5.69 1.02
C GLN A 185 2.01 4.17 0.99
N LEU A 186 0.86 3.68 0.54
CA LEU A 186 0.61 2.24 0.36
C LEU A 186 1.56 1.66 -0.69
N LEU A 187 1.69 2.33 -1.84
CA LEU A 187 2.62 1.95 -2.91
C LEU A 187 4.06 1.92 -2.41
N LYS A 188 4.49 2.94 -1.66
CA LYS A 188 5.83 2.97 -1.04
C LYS A 188 6.06 1.79 -0.08
N TYR A 189 5.02 1.34 0.62
CA TYR A 189 5.11 0.16 1.48
C TYR A 189 5.22 -1.12 0.63
N ILE A 190 4.37 -1.29 -0.37
CA ILE A 190 4.34 -2.49 -1.22
C ILE A 190 5.64 -2.64 -2.02
N TRP A 191 6.15 -1.56 -2.61
CA TRP A 191 7.37 -1.55 -3.43
C TRP A 191 8.68 -1.45 -2.64
N ARG A 192 8.74 -2.03 -1.45
CA ARG A 192 10.04 -2.18 -0.78
C ARG A 192 10.84 -3.24 -1.53
N PHE A 193 11.86 -2.83 -2.26
CA PHE A 193 12.81 -3.77 -2.84
C PHE A 193 13.52 -4.58 -1.75
N ASN A 194 13.76 -5.86 -2.02
CA ASN A 194 14.67 -6.66 -1.21
C ASN A 194 16.13 -6.19 -1.38
N GLU A 195 17.05 -6.69 -0.56
CA GLU A 195 18.44 -6.23 -0.58
C GLU A 195 19.15 -6.47 -1.92
N GLU A 196 18.88 -7.59 -2.59
CA GLU A 196 19.46 -7.90 -3.90
C GLU A 196 18.98 -6.93 -4.98
N THR A 197 17.67 -6.69 -5.03
CA THR A 197 17.06 -5.76 -5.98
C THR A 197 17.51 -4.33 -5.72
N LYS A 198 17.57 -3.89 -4.44
CA LYS A 198 18.15 -2.58 -4.08
C LYS A 198 19.56 -2.43 -4.62
N LYS A 199 20.41 -3.46 -4.47
CA LYS A 199 21.79 -3.43 -4.96
C LYS A 199 21.84 -3.32 -6.48
N SER A 200 21.10 -4.16 -7.20
CA SER A 200 21.04 -4.17 -8.67
C SER A 200 20.53 -2.84 -9.25
N VAL A 201 19.45 -2.32 -8.66
CA VAL A 201 18.86 -1.04 -9.02
C VAL A 201 19.86 0.09 -8.79
N ASN A 202 20.52 0.16 -7.63
CA ASN A 202 21.52 1.20 -7.34
C ASN A 202 22.73 1.14 -8.28
N GLN A 203 23.19 -0.05 -8.66
CA GLN A 203 24.28 -0.22 -9.62
C GLN A 203 23.88 0.31 -11.00
N THR A 204 22.67 0.00 -11.45
CA THR A 204 22.11 0.53 -12.71
C THR A 204 21.95 2.05 -12.66
N PHE A 205 21.44 2.59 -11.55
CA PHE A 205 21.28 4.03 -11.34
C PHE A 205 22.60 4.79 -11.46
N ALA A 206 23.71 4.23 -10.98
CA ALA A 206 25.03 4.86 -11.07
C ALA A 206 25.57 4.95 -12.51
N GLN A 207 25.05 4.13 -13.43
CA GLN A 207 25.49 4.09 -14.83
C GLN A 207 24.67 5.00 -15.74
N ILE A 208 23.48 5.42 -15.29
CA ILE A 208 22.59 6.28 -16.07
C ILE A 208 22.78 7.73 -15.60
N PRO A 209 23.13 8.67 -16.49
CA PRO A 209 23.25 10.07 -16.14
C PRO A 209 21.86 10.69 -15.95
N PHE A 210 21.26 10.52 -14.78
CA PHE A 210 19.98 11.14 -14.39
C PHE A 210 20.11 12.65 -14.07
N GLU A 211 21.15 13.32 -14.57
CA GLU A 211 21.30 14.76 -14.39
C GLU A 211 20.08 15.48 -15.01
N CYS A 212 19.48 16.39 -14.24
CA CYS A 212 18.42 17.24 -14.74
C CYS A 212 18.98 18.03 -15.92
N GLY A 213 18.39 17.82 -17.11
CA GLY A 213 18.81 18.37 -18.40
C GLY A 213 19.75 19.56 -18.32
N ILE A 214 21.01 19.34 -18.71
CA ILE A 214 21.89 20.41 -19.13
C ILE A 214 21.31 20.91 -20.45
N GLN A 215 20.60 22.04 -20.41
CA GLN A 215 20.44 22.94 -21.55
C GLN A 215 21.47 24.05 -21.43
#